data_AF-A0A2C7AH37-F1
#
_entry.id   AF-A0A2C7AH37-F1
#
_cell.length_a   1.000
_cell.length_b   1.000
_cell.length_c   1.000
_cell.angle_alpha   90.00
_cell.angle_beta   90.00
_cell.angle_gamma   90.00
#
_symmetry.space_group_name_H-M   'P 1'
#
loop_
_entity.id
_entity.type
_entity.pdbx_description
1 polymer ?
#
loop_
_entity_poly.entity_id
_entity_poly.type
_entity_poly.pdbx_seq_one_letter_code
_entity_poly.pdbx_strand_id
1 'polypeptide(L)'
;MRQSGRARRGFRTVETSMKTIEDRLVAAADGIKPSALKTLSAYLHDSHRGYDQGRHLTHDRFLRIEFTELAEKREKMAQDVDALLRQHDEVPSKEGSTLGAAHRAFLDLKGALFGQGRQRVLREVVRGESALEDAYDAVLSGDLPPETRQFLQRQHRQVRATRDRYAAMLDDSDEPRDNALALQGDGLIARFNRLTHPVTSNPILSAIVVTAVSALTARLLRSRSSYRYR
;
A
#
# COMPACT_ATOMS: atom_id res chain seq x y z
N MET A 1 45.05 -17.87 -73.17
CA MET A 1 44.99 -18.99 -72.20
C MET A 1 45.97 -18.65 -71.07
N ARG A 2 45.64 -18.56 -69.77
CA ARG A 2 44.49 -18.93 -68.93
C ARG A 2 44.44 -17.95 -67.75
N GLN A 3 43.25 -17.51 -67.33
CA GLN A 3 43.04 -16.93 -65.99
C GLN A 3 42.53 -18.03 -65.05
N SER A 4 43.09 -18.11 -63.85
CA SER A 4 42.58 -18.93 -62.74
C SER A 4 43.15 -18.41 -61.42
N GLY A 5 42.33 -17.70 -60.65
CA GLY A 5 42.64 -17.25 -59.29
C GLY A 5 41.35 -17.08 -58.50
N ARG A 6 40.89 -18.18 -57.91
CA ARG A 6 39.58 -18.42 -57.30
C ARG A 6 39.41 -17.72 -55.95
N ALA A 7 38.19 -17.27 -55.70
CA ALA A 7 37.67 -16.62 -54.51
C ALA A 7 37.94 -17.35 -53.16
N ARG A 8 38.14 -16.56 -52.10
CA ARG A 8 37.85 -16.91 -50.70
C ARG A 8 37.13 -15.71 -50.07
N ARG A 9 35.80 -15.66 -50.18
CA ARG A 9 34.81 -16.14 -49.19
C ARG A 9 34.79 -15.25 -47.94
N GLY A 10 33.99 -14.19 -48.02
CA GLY A 10 33.52 -13.43 -46.87
C GLY A 10 32.62 -14.31 -46.01
N PHE A 11 33.08 -14.62 -44.80
CA PHE A 11 32.33 -15.40 -43.81
C PHE A 11 32.68 -14.93 -42.40
N ARG A 12 32.63 -13.61 -42.17
CA ARG A 12 32.83 -13.03 -40.83
C ARG A 12 31.75 -12.05 -40.40
N THR A 13 30.82 -11.69 -41.27
CA THR A 13 29.78 -10.70 -40.94
C THR A 13 28.52 -11.35 -40.36
N VAL A 14 28.24 -12.62 -40.69
CA VAL A 14 27.01 -13.31 -40.25
C VAL A 14 27.12 -13.81 -38.81
N GLU A 15 28.31 -14.24 -38.38
CA GLU A 15 28.55 -14.82 -37.05
C GLU A 15 28.45 -13.78 -35.93
N THR A 16 28.96 -12.57 -36.15
CA THR A 16 28.79 -11.43 -35.22
C THR A 16 27.32 -11.00 -35.12
N SER A 17 26.59 -11.02 -36.24
CA SER A 17 25.18 -10.60 -36.27
C SER A 17 24.24 -11.61 -35.63
N MET A 18 24.58 -12.91 -35.65
CA MET A 18 23.84 -13.95 -34.93
C MET A 18 24.07 -13.85 -33.42
N LYS A 19 25.30 -13.59 -32.97
CA LYS A 19 25.62 -13.43 -31.54
C LYS A 19 24.83 -12.29 -30.90
N THR A 20 24.66 -11.16 -31.60
CA THR A 20 23.83 -10.04 -31.13
C THR A 20 22.34 -10.38 -31.06
N ILE A 21 21.83 -11.24 -31.93
CA ILE A 21 20.42 -11.67 -31.88
C ILE A 21 20.21 -12.68 -30.76
N GLU A 22 21.11 -13.64 -30.60
CA GLU A 22 21.07 -14.60 -29.48
C GLU A 22 21.24 -13.89 -28.13
N ASP A 23 22.19 -12.96 -28.00
CA ASP A 23 22.36 -12.13 -26.79
C ASP A 23 21.11 -11.27 -26.51
N ARG A 24 20.43 -10.78 -27.55
CA ARG A 24 19.15 -10.06 -27.42
C ARG A 24 17.96 -10.96 -27.12
N LEU A 25 17.95 -12.20 -27.60
CA LEU A 25 16.93 -13.21 -27.30
C LEU A 25 17.12 -13.79 -25.89
N VAL A 26 18.37 -13.88 -25.42
CA VAL A 26 18.74 -14.21 -24.04
C VAL A 26 18.37 -13.05 -23.11
N ALA A 27 18.52 -11.79 -23.52
CA ALA A 27 17.99 -10.64 -22.78
C ALA A 27 16.45 -10.56 -22.82
N ALA A 28 15.81 -11.03 -23.90
CA ALA A 28 14.36 -11.19 -23.97
C ALA A 28 13.81 -12.35 -23.11
N ALA A 29 14.70 -13.15 -22.50
CA ALA A 29 14.35 -14.26 -21.62
C ALA A 29 14.26 -13.88 -20.13
N ASP A 30 14.28 -12.59 -19.77
CA ASP A 30 14.24 -12.13 -18.37
C ASP A 30 12.86 -12.24 -17.67
N GLY A 31 11.85 -12.84 -18.31
CA GLY A 31 10.58 -13.23 -17.67
C GLY A 31 9.64 -12.08 -17.24
N ILE A 32 10.14 -10.84 -17.25
CA ILE A 32 9.38 -9.65 -16.86
C ILE A 32 8.35 -9.35 -17.93
N LYS A 33 7.06 -9.52 -17.62
CA LYS A 33 5.95 -9.14 -18.52
C LYS A 33 5.89 -7.61 -18.65
N PRO A 34 6.27 -7.01 -19.79
CA PRO A 34 6.41 -5.55 -19.88
C PRO A 34 5.08 -4.82 -19.72
N SER A 35 3.98 -5.43 -20.15
CA SER A 35 2.62 -4.90 -19.96
C SER A 35 2.22 -4.82 -18.49
N ALA A 36 2.59 -5.81 -17.67
CA ALA A 36 2.31 -5.80 -16.24
C ALA A 36 3.14 -4.72 -15.53
N LEU A 37 4.42 -4.57 -15.89
CA LEU A 37 5.29 -3.56 -15.31
C LEU A 37 4.87 -2.13 -15.69
N LYS A 38 4.43 -1.91 -16.95
CA LYS A 38 3.81 -0.65 -17.40
C LYS A 38 2.53 -0.34 -16.64
N THR A 39 1.69 -1.35 -16.42
CA THR A 39 0.47 -1.21 -15.63
C THR A 39 0.80 -0.80 -14.20
N LEU A 40 1.77 -1.45 -13.57
CA LEU A 40 2.23 -1.10 -12.23
C LEU A 40 2.77 0.34 -12.15
N SER A 41 3.61 0.75 -13.11
CA SER A 41 4.09 2.15 -13.23
C SER A 41 2.92 3.13 -13.32
N ALA A 42 1.93 2.86 -14.17
CA ALA A 42 0.74 3.70 -14.31
C ALA A 42 -0.06 3.83 -13.00
N TYR A 43 -0.28 2.72 -12.28
CA TYR A 43 -0.95 2.74 -10.98
C TYR A 43 -0.18 3.55 -9.93
N LEU A 44 1.16 3.47 -9.91
CA LEU A 44 1.99 4.24 -8.99
C LEU A 44 1.92 5.75 -9.28
N HIS A 45 2.00 6.14 -10.56
CA HIS A 45 1.84 7.54 -10.98
C HIS A 45 0.43 8.07 -10.67
N ASP A 46 -0.61 7.26 -10.89
CA ASP A 46 -1.99 7.62 -10.54
C ASP A 46 -2.18 7.75 -9.03
N SER A 47 -1.60 6.85 -8.24
CA SER A 47 -1.62 6.88 -6.77
C SER A 47 -0.91 8.13 -6.24
N HIS A 48 0.27 8.47 -6.77
CA HIS A 48 0.98 9.71 -6.46
C HIS A 48 0.08 10.93 -6.73
N ARG A 49 -0.48 11.06 -7.93
CA ARG A 49 -1.37 12.18 -8.29
C ARG A 49 -2.61 12.26 -7.40
N GLY A 50 -3.18 11.11 -7.04
CA GLY A 50 -4.32 11.02 -6.13
C GLY A 50 -4.01 11.59 -4.74
N TYR A 51 -2.88 11.19 -4.16
CA TYR A 51 -2.46 11.68 -2.85
C TYR A 51 -1.97 13.13 -2.89
N ASP A 52 -1.23 13.51 -3.93
CA ASP A 52 -0.77 14.89 -4.12
C ASP A 52 -1.96 15.86 -4.22
N GLN A 53 -3.00 15.49 -4.98
CA GLN A 53 -4.23 16.28 -5.00
C GLN A 53 -4.99 16.18 -3.68
N GLY A 54 -5.06 14.99 -3.08
CA GLY A 54 -5.74 14.74 -1.81
C GLY A 54 -5.24 15.61 -0.67
N ARG A 55 -3.92 15.82 -0.55
CA ARG A 55 -3.35 16.67 0.50
C ARG A 55 -3.77 18.14 0.37
N HIS A 56 -4.13 18.59 -0.83
CA HIS A 56 -4.62 19.95 -1.09
C HIS A 56 -6.13 20.11 -0.88
N LEU A 57 -6.91 19.05 -1.13
CA LEU A 57 -8.38 19.11 -1.08
C LEU A 57 -8.98 18.70 0.28
N THR A 58 -8.26 17.89 1.06
CA THR A 58 -8.79 17.43 2.35
C THR A 58 -8.78 18.53 3.41
N HIS A 59 -9.88 18.61 4.17
CA HIS A 59 -9.98 19.47 5.36
C HIS A 59 -9.51 18.76 6.64
N ASP A 60 -9.27 17.45 6.56
CA ASP A 60 -8.81 16.64 7.67
C ASP A 60 -7.29 16.76 7.81
N ARG A 61 -6.85 17.36 8.92
CA ARG A 61 -5.42 17.61 9.18
C ARG A 61 -4.60 16.32 9.18
N PHE A 62 -5.13 15.24 9.74
CA PHE A 62 -4.45 13.95 9.80
C PHE A 62 -4.28 13.41 8.38
N LEU A 63 -5.37 13.34 7.60
CA LEU A 63 -5.30 12.85 6.22
C LEU A 63 -4.39 13.70 5.33
N ARG A 64 -4.30 15.01 5.57
CA ARG A 64 -3.38 15.88 4.82
C ARG A 64 -1.91 15.49 5.03
N ILE A 65 -1.52 15.18 6.26
CA ILE A 65 -0.15 14.74 6.58
C ILE A 65 0.10 13.39 5.89
N GLU A 66 -0.83 12.46 6.07
CA GLU A 66 -0.76 11.13 5.47
C GLU A 66 -0.64 11.16 3.95
N PHE A 67 -1.47 11.95 3.28
CA PHE A 67 -1.43 12.08 1.83
C PHE A 67 -0.16 12.77 1.34
N THR A 68 0.48 13.60 2.15
CA THR A 68 1.78 14.18 1.79
C THR A 68 2.85 13.09 1.77
N GLU A 69 2.95 12.30 2.84
CA GLU A 69 3.92 11.19 2.94
C GLU A 69 3.69 10.13 1.85
N LEU A 70 2.42 9.81 1.58
CA LEU A 70 2.07 8.84 0.54
C LEU A 70 2.37 9.37 -0.86
N ALA A 71 2.12 10.65 -1.15
CA ALA A 71 2.46 11.23 -2.46
C ALA A 71 3.96 11.08 -2.76
N GLU A 72 4.83 11.44 -1.81
CA GLU A 72 6.29 11.34 -1.94
C GLU A 72 6.74 9.88 -2.11
N LYS A 73 6.19 8.98 -1.29
CA LYS A 73 6.51 7.55 -1.34
C LYS A 73 6.13 6.93 -2.68
N ARG A 74 4.93 7.26 -3.21
CA ARG A 74 4.44 6.74 -4.48
C ARG A 74 5.23 7.30 -5.66
N GLU A 75 5.64 8.56 -5.61
CA GLU A 75 6.53 9.14 -6.61
C GLU A 75 7.85 8.38 -6.69
N LYS A 76 8.50 8.15 -5.54
CA LYS A 76 9.74 7.40 -5.49
C LYS A 76 9.56 5.98 -6.03
N MET A 77 8.49 5.29 -5.63
CA MET A 77 8.19 3.96 -6.14
C MET A 77 8.00 3.95 -7.66
N ALA A 78 7.27 4.93 -8.19
CA ALA A 78 7.04 5.07 -9.63
C ALA A 78 8.36 5.30 -10.37
N GLN A 79 9.23 6.17 -9.87
CA GLN A 79 10.55 6.44 -10.44
C GLN A 79 11.44 5.18 -10.45
N ASP A 80 11.42 4.39 -9.37
CA ASP A 80 12.19 3.16 -9.29
C ASP A 80 11.66 2.11 -10.30
N VAL A 81 10.34 1.98 -10.47
CA VAL A 81 9.72 1.07 -11.46
C VAL A 81 9.95 1.57 -12.90
N ASP A 82 9.90 2.87 -13.13
CA ASP A 82 10.23 3.49 -14.42
C ASP A 82 11.69 3.23 -14.81
N ALA A 83 12.60 3.15 -13.84
CA ALA A 83 13.99 2.79 -14.09
C ALA A 83 14.11 1.34 -14.59
N LEU A 84 13.36 0.41 -13.99
CA LEU A 84 13.28 -0.97 -14.48
C LEU A 84 12.73 -1.03 -15.91
N LEU A 85 11.65 -0.31 -16.21
CA LEU A 85 11.12 -0.27 -17.59
C LEU A 85 12.18 0.18 -18.60
N ARG A 86 12.93 1.25 -18.30
CA ARG A 86 13.98 1.73 -19.19
C ARG A 86 15.12 0.73 -19.36
N GLN A 87 15.45 -0.06 -18.35
CA GLN A 87 16.45 -1.13 -18.46
C GLN A 87 16.02 -2.23 -19.43
N HIS A 88 14.72 -2.39 -19.66
CA HIS A 88 14.14 -3.34 -20.62
C HIS A 88 13.71 -2.68 -21.93
N ASP A 89 14.31 -1.53 -22.29
CA ASP A 89 13.97 -0.75 -23.51
C ASP A 89 12.49 -0.32 -23.60
N GLU A 90 11.80 -0.26 -22.46
CA GLU A 90 10.39 0.10 -22.38
C GLU A 90 10.17 1.54 -21.91
N VAL A 91 9.16 2.19 -22.48
CA VAL A 91 8.81 3.58 -22.13
C VAL A 91 7.83 3.61 -20.96
N PRO A 92 8.15 4.34 -19.87
CA PRO A 92 7.22 4.58 -18.77
C PRO A 92 5.92 5.26 -19.18
N SER A 93 4.80 4.80 -18.63
CA SER A 93 3.49 5.43 -18.81
C SER A 93 3.32 6.58 -17.81
N LYS A 94 3.94 7.74 -18.10
CA LYS A 94 3.92 8.93 -17.23
C LYS A 94 2.70 9.81 -17.42
N GLU A 95 2.20 9.90 -18.65
CA GLU A 95 1.01 10.69 -18.94
C GLU A 95 -0.20 9.94 -18.41
N GLY A 96 -1.05 10.66 -17.66
CA GLY A 96 -2.25 10.16 -17.00
C GLY A 96 -2.90 9.06 -17.82
N SER A 97 -2.86 7.84 -17.27
CA SER A 97 -3.16 6.63 -18.01
C SER A 97 -4.45 6.79 -18.81
N THR A 98 -4.34 6.89 -20.13
CA THR A 98 -5.48 6.63 -21.04
C THR A 98 -5.85 5.14 -21.03
N LEU A 99 -5.09 4.30 -20.31
CA LEU A 99 -5.33 2.88 -20.05
C LEU A 99 -6.15 2.67 -18.76
N GLY A 100 -7.48 2.68 -18.90
CA GLY A 100 -8.38 1.87 -18.07
C GLY A 100 -8.38 2.07 -16.55
N ALA A 101 -8.15 0.99 -15.80
CA ALA A 101 -8.56 0.84 -14.39
C ALA A 101 -7.83 1.74 -13.38
N ALA A 102 -6.57 2.08 -13.65
CA ALA A 102 -5.78 2.98 -12.80
C ALA A 102 -6.40 4.40 -12.77
N HIS A 103 -6.77 4.92 -13.95
CA HIS A 103 -7.40 6.24 -14.08
C HIS A 103 -8.73 6.32 -13.33
N ARG A 104 -9.52 5.22 -13.35
CA ARG A 104 -10.78 5.15 -12.59
C ARG A 104 -10.55 5.19 -11.09
N ALA A 105 -9.59 4.42 -10.57
CA ALA A 105 -9.25 4.45 -9.15
C ALA A 105 -8.87 5.88 -8.68
N PHE A 106 -8.13 6.61 -9.50
CA PHE A 106 -7.82 8.02 -9.25
C PHE A 106 -9.06 8.94 -9.26
N LEU A 107 -9.93 8.82 -10.28
CA LEU A 107 -11.14 9.65 -10.38
C LEU A 107 -12.09 9.45 -9.20
N ASP A 108 -12.23 8.22 -8.72
CA ASP A 108 -13.08 7.88 -7.59
C ASP A 108 -12.54 8.50 -6.28
N LEU A 109 -11.23 8.44 -6.04
CA LEU A 109 -10.59 9.11 -4.89
C LEU A 109 -10.85 10.62 -4.93
N LYS A 110 -10.65 11.24 -6.10
CA LYS A 110 -10.96 12.65 -6.30
C LYS A 110 -12.44 12.94 -6.02
N GLY A 111 -13.35 12.07 -6.47
CA GLY A 111 -14.77 12.15 -6.17
C GLY A 111 -15.09 12.06 -4.67
N ALA A 112 -14.36 11.25 -3.90
CA ALA A 112 -14.51 11.13 -2.44
C ALA A 112 -14.10 12.39 -1.67
N LEU A 113 -13.10 13.11 -2.17
CA LEU A 113 -12.56 14.31 -1.52
C LEU A 113 -13.51 15.51 -1.59
N PHE A 114 -14.45 15.54 -2.54
CA PHE A 114 -15.45 16.62 -2.68
C PHE A 114 -16.65 16.47 -1.73
N GLY A 115 -16.39 16.54 -0.41
CA GLY A 115 -17.43 16.77 0.60
C GLY A 115 -18.21 15.52 1.07
N GLN A 116 -17.75 14.31 0.75
CA GLN A 116 -18.49 13.08 1.04
C GLN A 116 -18.06 12.32 2.31
N GLY A 117 -17.39 13.01 3.25
CA GLY A 117 -17.09 12.50 4.60
C GLY A 117 -15.86 11.60 4.69
N ARG A 118 -15.21 11.60 5.87
CA ARG A 118 -13.94 10.89 6.14
C ARG A 118 -14.02 9.40 5.79
N GLN A 119 -15.10 8.71 6.16
CA GLN A 119 -15.26 7.27 5.88
C GLN A 119 -15.20 6.94 4.38
N ARG A 120 -15.82 7.75 3.53
CA ARG A 120 -15.77 7.53 2.08
C ARG A 120 -14.35 7.71 1.56
N VAL A 121 -13.63 8.71 2.05
CA VAL A 121 -12.21 8.89 1.71
C VAL A 121 -11.39 7.67 2.13
N LEU A 122 -11.57 7.15 3.35
CA LEU A 122 -10.88 5.95 3.81
C LEU A 122 -11.21 4.73 2.93
N ARG A 123 -12.48 4.51 2.58
CA ARG A 123 -12.90 3.43 1.67
C ARG A 123 -12.24 3.52 0.29
N GLU A 124 -12.20 4.71 -0.31
CA GLU A 124 -11.55 4.87 -1.62
C GLU A 124 -10.05 4.67 -1.56
N VAL A 125 -9.40 5.08 -0.45
CA VAL A 125 -7.98 4.77 -0.24
C VAL A 125 -7.75 3.26 -0.15
N VAL A 126 -8.52 2.54 0.65
CA VAL A 126 -8.42 1.07 0.77
C VAL A 126 -8.63 0.39 -0.59
N ARG A 127 -9.63 0.83 -1.35
CA ARG A 127 -9.90 0.29 -2.69
C ARG A 127 -8.77 0.57 -3.68
N GLY A 128 -8.24 1.79 -3.69
CA GLY A 128 -7.12 2.18 -4.55
C GLY A 128 -5.83 1.43 -4.22
N GLU A 129 -5.52 1.26 -2.93
CA GLU A 129 -4.36 0.49 -2.48
C GLU A 129 -4.50 -1.00 -2.78
N SER A 130 -5.72 -1.57 -2.69
CA SER A 130 -5.98 -2.96 -3.10
C SER A 130 -5.75 -3.15 -4.61
N ALA A 131 -6.20 -2.22 -5.44
CA ALA A 131 -5.95 -2.30 -6.89
C ALA A 131 -4.45 -2.15 -7.23
N LEU A 132 -3.70 -1.37 -6.46
CA LEU A 132 -2.25 -1.28 -6.60
C LEU A 132 -1.55 -2.58 -6.15
N GLU A 133 -2.01 -3.24 -5.07
CA GLU A 133 -1.54 -4.58 -4.69
C GLU A 133 -1.76 -5.60 -5.82
N ASP A 134 -2.94 -5.63 -6.43
CA ASP A 134 -3.25 -6.53 -7.55
C ASP A 134 -2.28 -6.32 -8.73
N ALA A 135 -1.89 -5.07 -9.00
CA ALA A 135 -0.89 -4.74 -10.01
C ALA A 135 0.52 -5.26 -9.63
N TYR A 136 0.90 -5.19 -8.34
CA TYR A 136 2.14 -5.81 -7.86
C TYR A 136 2.10 -7.33 -7.99
N ASP A 137 1.01 -7.98 -7.59
CA ASP A 137 0.84 -9.43 -7.68
C ASP A 137 0.91 -9.91 -9.14
N ALA A 138 0.32 -9.16 -10.08
CA ALA A 138 0.42 -9.45 -11.50
C ALA A 138 1.88 -9.47 -11.99
N VAL A 139 2.71 -8.51 -11.57
CA VAL A 139 4.14 -8.49 -11.90
C VAL A 139 4.91 -9.61 -11.19
N LEU A 140 4.66 -9.82 -9.89
CA LEU A 140 5.32 -10.82 -9.06
C LEU A 140 4.98 -12.27 -9.47
N SER A 141 3.86 -12.49 -10.16
CA SER A 141 3.51 -13.79 -10.76
C SER A 141 4.38 -14.17 -11.96
N GLY A 142 5.09 -13.20 -12.55
CA GLY A 142 6.05 -13.44 -13.62
C GLY A 142 7.33 -14.10 -13.14
N ASP A 143 8.13 -14.57 -14.09
CA ASP A 143 9.51 -14.93 -13.79
C ASP A 143 10.33 -13.64 -13.71
N LEU A 144 11.10 -13.47 -12.64
CA LEU A 144 11.76 -12.19 -12.35
C LEU A 144 13.14 -12.49 -11.78
N PRO A 145 14.17 -11.72 -12.17
CA PRO A 145 15.47 -11.78 -11.51
C PRO A 145 15.30 -11.64 -9.98
N PRO A 146 16.05 -12.41 -9.16
CA PRO A 146 15.87 -12.43 -7.71
C PRO A 146 15.93 -11.03 -7.06
N GLU A 147 16.81 -10.17 -7.56
CA GLU A 147 16.95 -8.80 -7.07
C GLU A 147 15.71 -7.96 -7.37
N THR A 148 15.20 -8.02 -8.61
CA THR A 148 13.97 -7.34 -9.04
C THR A 148 12.76 -7.82 -8.25
N ARG A 149 12.64 -9.15 -8.06
CA ARG A 149 11.59 -9.75 -7.23
C ARG A 149 11.64 -9.22 -5.80
N GLN A 150 12.82 -9.24 -5.16
CA GLN A 150 12.98 -8.79 -3.79
C GLN A 150 12.66 -7.29 -3.66
N PHE A 151 13.07 -6.49 -4.63
CA PHE A 151 12.75 -5.07 -4.71
C PHE A 151 11.23 -4.83 -4.80
N LEU A 152 10.54 -5.46 -5.75
CA LEU A 152 9.09 -5.31 -5.91
C LEU A 152 8.33 -5.83 -4.69
N GLN A 153 8.77 -6.92 -4.06
CA GLN A 153 8.19 -7.42 -2.82
C GLN A 153 8.32 -6.44 -1.65
N ARG A 154 9.41 -5.67 -1.56
CA ARG A 154 9.54 -4.62 -0.53
C ARG A 154 8.51 -3.52 -0.74
N GLN A 155 8.33 -3.07 -1.98
CA GLN A 155 7.31 -2.06 -2.29
C GLN A 155 5.89 -2.60 -2.07
N HIS A 156 5.61 -3.84 -2.51
CA HIS A 156 4.33 -4.51 -2.29
C HIS A 156 3.94 -4.55 -0.80
N ARG A 157 4.86 -4.96 0.09
CA ARG A 157 4.61 -4.93 1.55
C ARG A 157 4.30 -3.53 2.07
N GLN A 158 4.91 -2.50 1.50
CA GLN A 158 4.66 -1.12 1.90
C GLN A 158 3.29 -0.62 1.44
N VAL A 159 2.79 -1.05 0.28
CA VAL A 159 1.41 -0.78 -0.20
C VAL A 159 0.42 -1.49 0.72
N ARG A 160 0.66 -2.78 1.01
CA ARG A 160 -0.18 -3.57 1.91
C ARG A 160 -0.30 -2.98 3.31
N ALA A 161 0.82 -2.55 3.89
CA ALA A 161 0.81 -1.87 5.18
C ALA A 161 -0.01 -0.57 5.16
N THR A 162 0.01 0.18 4.04
CA THR A 162 -0.86 1.35 3.86
C THR A 162 -2.33 0.92 3.85
N ARG A 163 -2.70 -0.05 3.00
CA ARG A 163 -4.08 -0.56 2.90
C ARG A 163 -4.62 -0.99 4.26
N ASP A 164 -3.88 -1.87 4.95
CA ASP A 164 -4.30 -2.46 6.23
C ASP A 164 -4.50 -1.38 7.30
N ARG A 165 -3.65 -0.36 7.31
CA ARG A 165 -3.78 0.78 8.23
C ARG A 165 -5.02 1.62 7.95
N TYR A 166 -5.32 1.92 6.69
CA TYR A 166 -6.54 2.67 6.33
C TYR A 166 -7.81 1.84 6.56
N ALA A 167 -7.75 0.53 6.37
CA ALA A 167 -8.84 -0.38 6.71
C ALA A 167 -9.12 -0.39 8.22
N ALA A 168 -8.08 -0.46 9.05
CA ALA A 168 -8.24 -0.35 10.50
C ALA A 168 -8.88 1.00 10.92
N MET A 169 -8.49 2.11 10.29
CA MET A 169 -9.13 3.41 10.53
C MET A 169 -10.60 3.46 10.10
N LEU A 170 -10.97 2.68 9.08
CA LEU A 170 -12.34 2.59 8.60
C LEU A 170 -13.18 1.76 9.58
N ASP A 171 -12.68 0.62 10.04
CA ASP A 171 -13.35 -0.24 11.02
C ASP A 171 -13.59 0.51 12.34
N ASP A 172 -12.58 1.23 12.85
CA ASP A 172 -12.72 2.08 14.05
C ASP A 172 -13.79 3.17 13.88
N SER A 173 -14.04 3.60 12.64
CA SER A 173 -15.02 4.64 12.34
C SER A 173 -16.46 4.12 12.20
N ASP A 174 -16.65 2.80 12.13
CA ASP A 174 -17.95 2.12 11.98
C ASP A 174 -18.55 1.63 13.32
N GLU A 175 -17.89 1.88 14.46
CA GLU A 175 -18.45 1.61 15.80
C GLU A 175 -19.77 2.40 16.03
N PRO A 176 -20.89 1.73 16.42
CA PRO A 176 -22.17 2.39 16.65
C PRO A 176 -22.05 3.49 17.72
N ARG A 177 -22.53 4.70 17.43
CA ARG A 177 -22.66 5.81 18.39
C ARG A 177 -23.78 5.58 19.42
N ASP A 178 -24.09 4.34 19.75
CA ASP A 178 -25.17 3.95 20.64
C ASP A 178 -24.61 3.73 22.05
N ASN A 179 -24.00 4.77 22.63
CA ASN A 179 -23.64 4.76 24.05
C ASN A 179 -23.86 6.10 24.75
N ALA A 180 -24.75 6.93 24.20
CA ALA A 180 -25.20 8.15 24.88
C ALA A 180 -26.47 7.96 25.73
N LEU A 181 -27.21 6.85 25.58
CA LEU A 181 -28.47 6.62 26.30
C LEU A 181 -28.70 5.11 26.57
N ALA A 182 -27.94 4.53 27.49
CA ALA A 182 -28.30 3.25 28.11
C ALA A 182 -28.00 3.29 29.61
N LEU A 183 -28.75 4.15 30.32
CA LEU A 183 -29.02 3.96 31.74
C LEU A 183 -30.12 2.89 31.87
N GLN A 184 -29.79 1.62 31.71
CA GLN A 184 -30.59 0.53 32.26
C GLN A 184 -29.67 -0.68 32.45
N GLY A 185 -29.77 -1.29 33.64
CA GLY A 185 -28.80 -2.23 34.20
C GLY A 185 -28.45 -3.45 33.33
N ASP A 186 -27.32 -4.06 33.71
CA ASP A 186 -26.77 -5.36 33.25
C ASP A 186 -25.45 -5.31 32.44
N GLY A 187 -24.73 -4.18 32.48
CA GLY A 187 -23.47 -4.02 31.74
C GLY A 187 -22.15 -4.39 32.44
N LEU A 188 -22.14 -4.66 33.76
CA LEU A 188 -20.88 -4.82 34.51
C LEU A 188 -20.48 -6.28 34.79
N ILE A 189 -21.45 -7.16 35.07
CA ILE A 189 -21.16 -8.59 35.34
C ILE A 189 -20.77 -9.32 34.04
N ALA A 190 -21.40 -8.97 32.91
CA ALA A 190 -21.07 -9.53 31.60
C ALA A 190 -19.65 -9.16 31.12
N ARG A 191 -19.17 -7.96 31.49
CA ARG A 191 -17.81 -7.49 31.17
C ARG A 191 -16.73 -8.11 32.08
N PHE A 192 -17.06 -8.46 33.32
CA PHE A 192 -16.13 -9.13 34.23
C PHE A 192 -15.88 -10.60 33.83
N ASN A 193 -16.89 -11.31 33.35
CA ASN A 193 -16.75 -12.72 32.94
C ASN A 193 -15.83 -12.88 31.70
N ARG A 194 -15.77 -11.87 30.83
CA ARG A 194 -14.92 -11.85 29.63
C ARG A 194 -13.41 -11.70 29.93
N LEU A 195 -13.04 -11.35 31.16
CA LEU A 195 -11.65 -11.21 31.58
C LEU A 195 -11.08 -12.49 32.23
N THR A 196 -11.86 -13.57 32.32
CA THR A 196 -11.44 -14.81 33.02
C THR A 196 -11.12 -15.98 32.08
N HIS A 197 -11.22 -15.81 30.76
CA HIS A 197 -10.71 -16.82 29.83
C HIS A 197 -9.21 -16.58 29.56
N PRO A 198 -8.32 -17.53 29.88
CA PRO A 198 -6.89 -17.39 29.60
C PRO A 198 -6.64 -17.42 28.08
N VAL A 199 -5.96 -16.39 27.57
CA VAL A 199 -5.43 -16.37 26.19
C VAL A 199 -4.20 -17.27 26.16
N THR A 200 -4.36 -18.52 25.72
CA THR A 200 -3.23 -19.42 25.45
C THR A 200 -2.78 -19.23 24.00
N SER A 201 -1.87 -18.28 23.74
CA SER A 201 -0.94 -18.27 22.60
C SER A 201 -0.02 -17.05 22.69
N ASN A 202 1.28 -17.32 22.80
CA ASN A 202 2.45 -16.41 22.84
C ASN A 202 2.72 -15.60 24.13
N PRO A 203 3.81 -15.91 24.89
CA PRO A 203 4.11 -15.31 26.19
C PRO A 203 4.72 -13.90 26.18
N ILE A 204 4.73 -13.17 25.05
CA ILE A 204 5.39 -11.84 24.97
C ILE A 204 4.39 -10.67 25.11
N LEU A 205 3.08 -10.90 24.99
CA LEU A 205 2.08 -9.81 24.98
C LEU A 205 1.22 -9.67 26.25
N SER A 206 1.48 -10.44 27.29
CA SER A 206 0.71 -10.39 28.54
C SER A 206 1.48 -9.73 29.68
N ALA A 207 1.72 -8.42 29.58
CA ALA A 207 2.15 -7.63 30.72
C ALA A 207 1.83 -6.13 30.51
N ILE A 208 0.58 -5.74 30.70
CA ILE A 208 0.18 -4.45 31.32
C ILE A 208 -1.23 -4.68 31.87
N VAL A 209 -1.34 -5.04 33.16
CA VAL A 209 -2.56 -4.83 33.94
C VAL A 209 -2.16 -4.42 35.37
N VAL A 210 -2.86 -3.40 35.86
CA VAL A 210 -2.99 -2.98 37.26
C VAL A 210 -1.91 -2.05 37.83
N THR A 211 -2.16 -0.74 37.71
CA THR A 211 -1.84 0.24 38.77
C THR A 211 -2.74 1.49 38.70
N ALA A 212 -4.03 1.32 38.43
CA ALA A 212 -4.98 2.44 38.41
C ALA A 212 -6.10 2.37 39.46
N VAL A 213 -6.22 1.25 40.20
CA VAL A 213 -7.32 1.06 41.17
C VAL A 213 -7.00 1.61 42.57
N SER A 214 -5.72 1.80 42.93
CA SER A 214 -5.36 2.28 44.28
C SER A 214 -5.54 3.79 44.50
N ALA A 215 -5.47 4.61 43.43
CA ALA A 215 -5.64 6.06 43.56
C ALA A 215 -7.11 6.47 43.71
N LEU A 216 -8.04 5.66 43.19
CA LEU A 216 -9.46 5.99 43.18
C LEU A 216 -10.16 5.68 44.53
N THR A 217 -9.69 4.65 45.26
CA THR A 217 -10.20 4.35 46.62
C THR A 217 -9.78 5.39 47.64
N ALA A 218 -8.55 5.93 47.56
CA ALA A 218 -8.08 6.97 48.48
C ALA A 218 -8.85 8.31 48.33
N ARG A 219 -9.24 8.67 47.11
CA ARG A 219 -9.96 9.92 46.83
C ARG A 219 -11.45 9.85 47.21
N LEU A 220 -12.04 8.66 47.18
CA LEU A 220 -13.44 8.44 47.56
C LEU A 220 -13.66 8.35 49.07
N LEU A 221 -12.65 7.93 49.85
CA LEU A 221 -12.74 7.91 51.31
C LEU A 221 -12.55 9.31 51.94
N ARG A 222 -11.75 10.19 51.34
CA ARG A 222 -11.54 11.56 51.87
C ARG A 222 -12.73 12.50 51.60
N SER A 223 -13.60 12.19 50.63
CA SER A 223 -14.73 13.04 50.25
C SER A 223 -16.02 12.81 51.04
N ARG A 224 -16.06 11.84 51.96
CA ARG A 224 -17.28 11.47 52.72
C ARG A 224 -17.30 11.84 54.20
N SER A 225 -16.27 12.50 54.74
CA SER A 225 -16.19 12.82 56.17
C SER A 225 -16.42 14.30 56.52
N SER A 226 -17.36 14.98 55.87
CA SER A 226 -17.76 16.33 56.30
C SER A 226 -19.23 16.63 55.99
N TYR A 227 -20.15 15.92 56.64
CA TYR A 227 -21.48 16.45 56.90
C TYR A 227 -22.03 15.93 58.24
N ARG A 228 -22.19 16.88 59.18
CA ARG A 228 -22.95 16.89 60.45
C ARG A 228 -22.39 16.14 61.68
N TYR A 229 -21.97 16.94 62.68
CA TYR A 229 -22.78 17.14 63.89
C TYR A 229 -22.57 18.55 64.47
N ARG A 230 -23.71 19.16 64.86
CA ARG A 230 -23.96 20.33 65.72
C ARG A 230 -22.94 21.48 65.79
#